data_AF-A0AAD6WSE8-F1
#
_entry.id   AF-A0AAD6WSE8-F1
#
_cell.length_a   1.000
_cell.length_b   1.000
_cell.length_c   1.000
_cell.angle_alpha   90.00
_cell.angle_beta   90.00
_cell.angle_gamma   90.00
#
_symmetry.space_group_name_H-M   'P 1'
#
loop_
_entity.id
_entity.type
_entity.pdbx_description
1 polymer ?
#
loop_
_entity_poly.entity_id
_entity_poly.type
_entity_poly.pdbx_seq_one_letter_code
_entity_poly.pdbx_strand_id
1 'polypeptide(L)'
;IVAEASTLRRHLESFHYPKYHQWAKKHSFTSALSCDKKAAKKAAEADADKTQTTLDSSLREIPVKEKIIPYSDALFREAAIEWLVSTNQPIDALDHPKFHNMIEIAARAKDGVRIPGRKATRDEIMDIFKRRMEELKAKLNVSQPFSISL
;
A
#
# COMPACT_ATOMS: atom_id res chain seq x y z
N ILE A 1 -15.58 46.27 52.89
CA ILE A 1 -16.35 45.75 51.74
C ILE A 1 -15.37 45.58 50.59
N VAL A 2 -14.90 44.36 50.33
CA VAL A 2 -13.98 44.11 49.21
C VAL A 2 -14.85 43.98 47.96
N ALA A 3 -14.76 44.96 47.06
CA ALA A 3 -15.45 44.90 45.78
C ALA A 3 -14.87 43.73 44.98
N GLU A 4 -15.75 42.85 44.51
CA GLU A 4 -15.37 41.66 43.77
C GLU A 4 -14.68 42.08 42.45
N ALA A 5 -13.51 41.50 42.17
CA ALA A 5 -12.60 41.99 41.13
C ALA A 5 -13.19 41.91 39.71
N SER A 6 -14.11 40.98 39.46
CA SER A 6 -14.81 40.88 38.17
C SER A 6 -15.78 42.06 37.97
N THR A 7 -16.37 42.57 39.04
CA THR A 7 -17.28 43.72 39.02
C THR A 7 -16.54 45.02 38.67
N LEU A 8 -15.34 45.22 39.22
CA LEU A 8 -14.50 46.39 38.91
C LEU A 8 -14.02 46.41 37.46
N ARG A 9 -13.60 45.25 36.92
CA ARG A 9 -13.19 45.15 35.51
C ARG A 9 -14.33 45.49 34.57
N ARG A 10 -15.54 45.03 34.86
CA ARG A 10 -16.74 45.32 34.04
C ARG A 10 -17.13 46.78 34.09
N HIS A 11 -17.06 47.42 35.26
CA HIS A 11 -17.29 48.85 35.39
C HIS A 11 -16.25 49.68 34.63
N LEU A 12 -14.98 49.31 34.77
CA LEU A 12 -13.87 49.94 34.04
C LEU A 12 -14.06 49.82 32.52
N GLU A 13 -14.47 48.65 32.06
CA GLU A 13 -14.76 48.35 30.65
C GLU A 13 -15.95 49.17 30.12
N SER A 14 -17.02 49.34 30.91
CA SER A 14 -18.20 50.10 30.44
C SER A 14 -18.01 51.61 30.45
N PHE A 15 -17.36 52.17 31.49
CA PHE A 15 -17.37 53.63 31.73
C PHE A 15 -16.02 54.31 31.51
N HIS A 16 -14.93 53.56 31.59
CA HIS A 16 -13.58 54.14 31.59
C HIS A 16 -12.62 53.50 30.58
N TYR A 17 -13.14 52.69 29.65
CA TYR A 17 -12.35 51.97 28.67
C TYR A 17 -11.39 52.86 27.86
N PRO A 18 -11.80 54.01 27.28
CA PRO A 18 -10.89 54.80 26.46
C PRO A 18 -9.67 55.33 27.25
N LYS A 19 -9.91 55.80 28.48
CA LYS A 19 -8.85 56.33 29.35
C LYS A 19 -7.92 55.21 29.83
N TYR A 20 -8.49 54.08 30.24
CA TYR A 20 -7.72 52.92 30.66
C TYR A 20 -6.88 52.33 29.52
N HIS A 21 -7.44 52.20 28.33
CA HIS A 21 -6.72 51.66 27.17
C HIS A 21 -5.55 52.57 26.76
N GLN A 22 -5.73 53.89 26.76
CA GLN A 22 -4.65 54.84 26.51
C GLN A 22 -3.53 54.75 27.55
N TRP A 23 -3.89 54.64 28.83
CA TRP A 23 -2.93 54.40 29.91
C TRP A 23 -2.19 53.09 29.71
N ALA A 24 -2.91 51.99 29.43
CA ALA A 24 -2.30 50.68 29.23
C ALA A 24 -1.31 50.69 28.06
N LYS A 25 -1.65 51.34 26.94
CA LYS A 25 -0.75 51.51 25.79
C LYS A 25 0.48 52.35 26.11
N LYS A 26 0.32 53.44 26.86
CA LYS A 26 1.45 54.31 27.27
C LYS A 26 2.44 53.61 28.20
N HIS A 27 1.96 52.66 28.99
CA HIS A 27 2.76 51.92 29.97
C HIS A 27 3.15 50.51 29.52
N SER A 28 2.99 50.16 28.23
CA SER A 28 3.26 48.83 27.69
C SER A 28 2.56 47.70 28.47
N PHE A 29 1.39 48.00 29.03
CA PHE A 29 0.62 47.07 29.83
C PHE A 29 -0.40 46.33 28.94
N THR A 30 -0.38 45.00 29.01
CA THR A 30 -1.35 44.17 28.28
C THR A 30 -2.71 44.24 28.95
N SER A 31 -3.68 44.86 28.28
CA SER A 31 -5.05 44.94 28.78
C SER A 31 -5.66 43.54 28.96
N ALA A 32 -6.22 43.30 30.14
CA ALA A 32 -6.91 42.06 30.47
C ALA A 32 -8.44 42.19 30.47
N LEU A 33 -8.97 43.30 29.92
CA LEU A 33 -10.41 43.53 29.78
C LEU A 33 -11.06 42.52 28.82
N SER A 34 -12.36 42.26 29.00
CA SER A 34 -13.05 41.21 28.25
C SER A 34 -13.11 41.52 26.76
N CYS A 35 -13.41 42.77 26.39
CA CYS A 35 -13.42 43.26 25.02
C CYS A 35 -12.09 43.04 24.30
N ASP A 36 -10.96 43.42 24.91
CA ASP A 36 -9.64 43.31 24.27
C ASP A 36 -9.23 41.85 24.06
N LYS A 37 -9.52 40.97 25.03
CA LYS A 37 -9.28 39.52 24.89
C LYS A 37 -10.12 38.90 23.77
N LYS A 38 -11.38 39.32 23.64
CA LYS A 38 -12.26 38.86 22.55
C LYS A 38 -11.76 39.33 21.20
N ALA A 39 -11.29 40.58 21.10
CA ALA A 39 -10.72 41.13 19.88
C ALA A 39 -9.43 40.38 19.47
N ALA A 40 -8.54 40.11 20.43
CA ALA A 40 -7.32 39.34 20.18
C ALA A 40 -7.62 37.90 19.72
N LYS A 41 -8.60 37.24 20.35
CA LYS A 41 -9.03 35.90 19.94
C LYS A 41 -9.57 35.90 18.51
N LYS A 42 -10.42 36.86 18.16
CA LYS A 42 -10.97 36.99 16.80
C LYS A 42 -9.89 37.26 15.76
N ALA A 43 -8.87 38.05 16.10
CA ALA A 43 -7.73 38.28 15.22
C ALA A 43 -6.88 37.02 15.00
N ALA A 44 -6.68 36.22 16.05
CA ALA A 44 -5.97 34.94 15.95
C ALA A 44 -6.76 33.89 15.17
N GLU A 45 -8.09 33.82 15.34
CA GLU A 45 -8.98 32.96 14.56
C GLU A 45 -8.98 33.35 13.07
N ALA A 46 -8.99 34.65 12.76
CA ALA A 46 -8.90 35.14 11.38
C ALA A 46 -7.52 34.90 10.72
N ASP A 47 -6.46 34.74 11.51
CA ASP A 47 -5.12 34.38 11.01
C ASP A 47 -5.01 32.87 10.81
N ALA A 48 -5.59 32.07 11.72
CA ALA A 48 -5.67 30.61 11.61
C ALA A 48 -6.52 30.15 10.41
N ASP A 49 -7.61 30.85 10.08
CA ASP A 49 -8.42 30.60 8.88
C ASP A 49 -7.64 30.79 7.57
N LYS A 50 -6.55 31.57 7.56
CA LYS A 50 -5.67 31.73 6.39
C LYS A 50 -4.65 30.61 6.25
N THR A 51 -4.43 29.84 7.30
CA THR A 51 -3.47 28.73 7.32
C THR A 51 -4.20 27.41 7.52
N GLN A 52 -5.04 27.04 6.55
CA GLN A 52 -5.48 25.65 6.46
C GLN A 52 -4.25 24.79 6.13
N THR A 53 -3.69 24.13 7.14
CA THR A 53 -2.63 23.14 6.98
C THR A 53 -3.21 21.91 6.28
N THR A 54 -2.83 21.71 5.02
CA THR A 54 -3.11 20.45 4.32
C THR A 54 -2.27 19.34 4.96
N LEU A 55 -2.83 18.14 5.05
CA LEU A 55 -2.20 16.96 5.68
C LEU A 55 -0.96 16.43 4.92
N ASP A 56 -0.53 17.12 3.87
CA ASP A 56 0.51 16.67 2.94
C ASP A 56 1.85 16.41 3.62
N SER A 57 2.19 17.18 4.66
CA SER A 57 3.50 17.05 5.33
C SER A 57 3.72 15.72 6.04
N SER A 58 2.64 14.95 6.28
CA SER A 58 2.68 13.67 6.99
C SER A 58 2.39 12.46 6.10
N LEU A 59 2.12 12.68 4.81
CA LEU A 59 1.88 11.60 3.86
C LEU A 59 3.22 11.04 3.38
N ARG A 60 3.41 9.73 3.53
CA ARG A 60 4.49 9.00 2.87
C ARG A 60 3.94 8.39 1.60
N GLU A 61 4.65 8.55 0.49
CA GLU A 61 4.33 7.85 -0.75
C GLU A 61 4.38 6.34 -0.49
N ILE A 62 3.21 5.70 -0.53
CA ILE A 62 3.13 4.25 -0.55
C ILE A 62 3.58 3.84 -1.95
N PRO A 63 4.59 2.96 -2.11
CA PRO A 63 4.95 2.46 -3.43
C PRO A 63 3.70 1.89 -4.07
N VAL A 64 3.40 2.36 -5.28
CA VAL A 64 2.22 1.94 -6.04
C VAL A 64 2.31 0.43 -6.18
N LYS A 65 1.58 -0.31 -5.34
CA LYS A 65 1.33 -1.72 -5.59
C LYS A 65 0.66 -1.77 -6.95
N GLU A 66 1.28 -2.48 -7.90
CA GLU A 66 0.65 -2.77 -9.18
C GLU A 66 -0.78 -3.18 -8.89
N LYS A 67 -1.74 -2.50 -9.52
CA LYS A 67 -3.15 -2.82 -9.35
C LYS A 67 -3.34 -4.24 -9.88
N ILE A 68 -3.36 -5.22 -8.98
CA ILE A 68 -3.67 -6.60 -9.31
C ILE A 68 -5.10 -6.59 -9.82
N ILE A 69 -5.28 -6.76 -11.12
CA ILE A 69 -6.59 -6.92 -11.72
C ILE A 69 -7.17 -8.19 -11.09
N PRO A 70 -8.31 -8.11 -10.37
CA PRO A 70 -8.90 -9.28 -9.76
C PRO A 70 -9.21 -10.34 -10.83
N TYR A 71 -9.01 -11.60 -10.48
CA TYR A 71 -9.40 -12.70 -11.33
C TYR A 71 -10.91 -12.61 -11.67
N SER A 72 -11.25 -12.85 -12.93
CA SER A 72 -12.62 -13.16 -13.36
C SER A 72 -12.59 -14.18 -14.48
N ASP A 73 -13.59 -15.07 -14.52
CA ASP A 73 -13.68 -16.13 -15.54
C ASP A 73 -13.73 -15.56 -16.96
N ALA A 74 -14.36 -14.39 -17.13
CA ALA A 74 -14.44 -13.71 -18.41
C ALA A 74 -13.07 -13.25 -18.92
N LEU A 75 -12.29 -12.58 -18.05
CA LEU A 75 -10.92 -12.13 -18.38
C LEU A 75 -9.98 -13.32 -18.62
N PHE A 76 -10.09 -14.36 -17.80
CA PHE A 76 -9.28 -15.56 -17.97
C PHE A 76 -9.57 -16.24 -19.31
N ARG A 77 -10.84 -16.40 -19.67
CA ARG A 77 -11.26 -16.99 -20.95
C ARG A 77 -10.77 -16.18 -22.14
N GLU A 78 -10.87 -14.85 -22.07
CA GLU A 78 -10.37 -13.96 -23.13
C GLU A 78 -8.86 -14.12 -23.33
N ALA A 79 -8.09 -14.04 -22.24
CA ALA A 79 -6.64 -14.23 -22.26
C ALA A 79 -6.23 -15.63 -22.77
N ALA A 80 -6.97 -16.68 -22.40
CA ALA A 80 -6.72 -18.03 -22.87
C ALA A 80 -6.95 -18.17 -24.38
N ILE A 81 -8.04 -17.59 -24.91
CA ILE A 81 -8.32 -17.60 -26.35
C ILE A 81 -7.24 -16.81 -27.11
N GLU A 82 -6.86 -15.64 -26.62
CA GLU A 82 -5.79 -14.83 -27.24
C GLU A 82 -4.46 -15.59 -27.26
N TRP A 83 -4.11 -16.28 -26.18
CA TRP A 83 -2.93 -17.14 -26.12
C TRP A 83 -2.98 -18.28 -27.14
N LEU A 84 -4.10 -18.98 -27.28
CA LEU A 84 -4.27 -20.06 -28.28
C LEU A 84 -4.03 -19.55 -29.71
N VAL A 85 -4.67 -18.43 -30.07
CA VAL A 85 -4.59 -17.85 -31.41
C VAL A 85 -3.17 -17.33 -31.70
N SER A 86 -2.59 -16.57 -30.77
CA SER A 86 -1.27 -15.95 -30.96
C SER A 86 -0.13 -16.96 -31.05
N THR A 87 -0.28 -18.12 -30.42
CA THR A 87 0.76 -19.17 -30.41
C THR A 87 0.41 -20.40 -31.26
N ASN A 88 -0.71 -20.34 -31.99
CA ASN A 88 -1.22 -21.41 -32.86
C ASN A 88 -1.30 -22.77 -32.14
N GLN A 89 -1.86 -22.78 -30.93
CA GLN A 89 -2.05 -23.98 -30.12
C GLN A 89 -3.36 -24.68 -30.48
N PRO A 90 -3.42 -26.01 -30.35
CA PRO A 90 -4.69 -26.73 -30.48
C PRO A 90 -5.66 -26.34 -29.36
N ILE A 91 -6.96 -26.40 -29.63
CA ILE A 91 -8.01 -26.08 -28.64
C ILE A 91 -7.89 -27.02 -27.42
N ASP A 92 -7.59 -28.30 -27.67
CA ASP A 92 -7.39 -29.34 -26.67
C ASP A 92 -6.20 -29.05 -25.71
N ALA A 93 -5.37 -28.04 -25.98
CA ALA A 93 -4.33 -27.61 -25.04
C ALA A 93 -4.92 -27.15 -23.70
N LEU A 94 -6.15 -26.61 -23.70
CA LEU A 94 -6.84 -26.21 -22.48
C LEU A 94 -7.29 -27.41 -21.65
N ASP A 95 -7.63 -28.54 -22.27
CA ASP A 95 -8.05 -29.76 -21.56
C ASP A 95 -6.86 -30.55 -20.98
N HIS A 96 -5.63 -30.20 -21.37
CA HIS A 96 -4.46 -30.96 -21.02
C HIS A 96 -4.16 -30.87 -19.49
N PRO A 97 -4.04 -31.99 -18.76
CA PRO A 97 -3.93 -31.97 -17.30
C PRO A 97 -2.69 -31.25 -16.78
N LYS A 98 -1.61 -31.19 -17.57
CA LYS A 98 -0.41 -30.40 -17.20
C LYS A 98 -0.65 -28.89 -17.29
N PHE A 99 -1.52 -28.44 -18.19
CA PHE A 99 -1.92 -27.04 -18.28
C PHE A 99 -2.72 -26.65 -17.03
N HIS A 100 -3.74 -27.44 -16.65
CA HIS A 100 -4.48 -27.23 -15.40
C HIS A 100 -3.57 -27.18 -14.16
N ASN A 101 -2.67 -28.14 -14.01
CA ASN A 101 -1.72 -28.16 -12.90
C ASN A 101 -0.81 -26.92 -12.87
N MET A 102 -0.41 -26.39 -14.04
CA MET A 102 0.37 -25.15 -14.11
C MET A 102 -0.44 -23.94 -13.59
N ILE A 103 -1.71 -23.83 -13.98
CA ILE A 103 -2.62 -22.77 -13.51
C ILE A 103 -2.87 -22.89 -12.00
N GLU A 104 -3.10 -24.09 -11.49
CA GLU A 104 -3.29 -24.31 -10.04
C GLU A 104 -2.06 -23.90 -9.21
N ILE A 105 -0.85 -24.20 -9.70
CA ILE A 105 0.40 -23.78 -9.06
C ILE A 105 0.52 -22.25 -9.09
N ALA A 106 0.24 -21.65 -10.26
CA ALA A 106 0.27 -20.20 -10.45
C ALA A 106 -0.72 -19.46 -9.53
N ALA A 107 -1.94 -19.98 -9.37
CA ALA A 107 -2.99 -19.39 -8.53
C ALA A 107 -2.64 -19.37 -7.03
N ARG A 108 -1.71 -20.24 -6.59
CA ARG A 108 -1.24 -20.29 -5.20
C ARG A 108 -0.07 -19.34 -4.92
N ALA A 109 0.47 -18.67 -5.94
CA ALA A 109 1.61 -17.78 -5.79
C ALA A 109 1.20 -16.48 -5.07
N LYS A 110 1.97 -16.10 -4.04
CA LYS A 110 1.72 -14.87 -3.26
C LYS A 110 2.29 -13.62 -3.91
N ASP A 111 3.43 -13.77 -4.59
CA ASP A 111 4.22 -12.67 -5.14
C ASP A 111 4.23 -12.70 -6.69
N GLY A 112 3.15 -13.21 -7.28
CA GLY A 112 3.05 -13.44 -8.72
C GLY A 112 3.88 -14.63 -9.22
N VAL A 113 3.88 -14.84 -10.54
CA VAL A 113 4.52 -15.99 -11.18
C VAL A 113 5.73 -15.52 -12.00
N ARG A 114 6.88 -16.15 -11.78
CA ARG A 114 8.10 -15.90 -12.56
C ARG A 114 8.20 -16.91 -13.71
N ILE A 115 7.95 -16.46 -14.94
CA ILE A 115 8.05 -17.30 -16.12
C ILE A 115 9.52 -17.39 -16.55
N PRO A 116 10.12 -18.60 -16.67
CA PRO A 116 11.50 -18.75 -17.11
C PRO A 116 11.67 -18.32 -18.57
N GLY A 117 12.82 -17.71 -18.88
CA GLY A 117 13.16 -17.34 -20.25
C GLY A 117 13.60 -18.56 -21.09
N ARG A 118 13.55 -18.43 -22.42
CA ARG A 118 13.81 -19.53 -23.38
C ARG A 118 15.09 -20.34 -23.09
N LYS A 119 16.20 -19.66 -22.76
CA LYS A 119 17.47 -20.33 -22.44
C LYS A 119 17.34 -21.17 -21.18
N ALA A 120 16.83 -20.59 -20.09
CA ALA A 120 16.63 -21.28 -18.83
C ALA A 120 15.68 -22.48 -19.00
N THR A 121 14.58 -22.32 -19.73
CA THR A 121 13.64 -23.41 -20.05
C THR A 121 14.34 -24.54 -20.82
N ARG A 122 15.17 -24.22 -21.82
CA ARG A 122 15.90 -25.23 -22.58
C ARG A 122 16.89 -25.99 -21.70
N ASP A 123 17.66 -25.28 -20.88
CA ASP A 123 18.65 -25.87 -19.99
C ASP A 123 17.96 -26.82 -19.00
N GLU A 124 16.83 -26.39 -18.41
CA GLU A 124 16.05 -27.20 -17.47
C GLU A 124 15.44 -28.45 -18.12
N ILE A 125 14.95 -28.36 -19.36
CA ILE A 125 14.48 -29.54 -20.11
C ILE A 125 15.61 -30.56 -20.29
N MET A 126 16.80 -30.10 -20.68
CA MET A 126 17.95 -30.98 -20.88
C MET A 126 18.39 -31.64 -19.57
N ASP A 127 18.35 -30.91 -18.47
CA ASP A 127 18.74 -31.43 -17.16
C ASP A 127 17.71 -32.43 -16.62
N ILE A 128 16.42 -32.18 -16.80
CA ILE A 128 15.37 -33.16 -16.49
C ILE A 128 15.57 -34.44 -17.29
N PHE A 129 15.90 -34.32 -18.58
CA PHE A 129 16.15 -35.48 -19.44
C PHE A 129 17.35 -36.30 -18.95
N LYS A 130 18.49 -35.65 -18.70
CA LYS A 130 19.71 -36.31 -18.19
C LYS A 130 19.44 -37.07 -16.89
N ARG A 131 18.79 -36.42 -15.92
CA ARG A 131 18.46 -37.05 -14.64
C ARG A 131 17.59 -38.29 -14.82
N ARG A 132 16.57 -38.24 -15.67
CA ARG A 132 15.73 -39.41 -15.99
C ARG A 132 16.54 -40.54 -16.62
N MET A 133 17.49 -40.22 -17.49
CA MET A 133 18.37 -41.22 -18.11
C MET A 133 19.32 -41.86 -17.10
N GLU A 134 19.84 -41.10 -16.15
CA GLU A 134 20.67 -41.61 -15.05
C GLU A 134 19.88 -42.53 -14.12
N GLU A 135 18.67 -42.12 -13.73
CA GLU A 135 17.76 -42.95 -12.93
C GLU A 135 17.40 -44.27 -13.64
N LEU A 136 17.13 -44.19 -14.95
CA LEU A 136 16.85 -45.38 -15.76
C LEU A 136 18.06 -46.30 -15.85
N LYS A 137 19.25 -45.75 -16.11
CA LYS A 137 20.50 -46.51 -16.14
C LYS A 137 20.75 -47.22 -14.81
N ALA A 138 20.52 -46.54 -13.69
CA ALA A 138 20.68 -47.14 -12.36
C ALA A 138 19.72 -48.32 -12.14
N LYS A 139 18.46 -48.21 -12.57
CA LYS A 139 17.47 -49.29 -12.48
C LYS A 139 17.79 -50.48 -13.37
N LEU A 140 18.32 -50.24 -14.58
CA LEU A 140 18.64 -51.30 -15.54
C LEU A 140 19.99 -51.98 -15.28
N ASN A 141 20.94 -51.30 -14.63
CA ASN A 141 22.25 -51.86 -14.29
C ASN A 141 22.27 -52.73 -13.02
N VAL A 142 21.10 -53.02 -12.43
CA VAL A 142 20.98 -53.99 -11.34
C VAL A 142 21.04 -55.40 -11.93
N SER A 143 22.25 -55.85 -12.28
CA SER A 143 22.50 -57.26 -12.61
C SER A 143 22.29 -58.08 -11.33
N GLN A 144 21.19 -58.82 -11.24
CA GLN A 144 21.06 -59.82 -10.19
C GLN A 144 22.12 -60.90 -10.40
N PRO A 145 22.92 -61.27 -9.39
CA PRO A 145 23.71 -62.48 -9.47
C PRO A 145 22.73 -63.65 -9.53
N PHE A 146 22.70 -64.36 -10.66
CA PHE A 146 22.07 -65.67 -10.75
C PHE A 146 22.81 -66.60 -9.79
N SER A 147 22.29 -66.76 -8.57
CA SER A 147 22.71 -67.83 -7.67
C SER A 147 22.13 -69.14 -8.21
N ILE A 148 22.95 -69.86 -8.98
CA ILE A 148 22.69 -71.27 -9.28
C ILE A 148 23.18 -72.07 -8.07
N SER A 149 22.25 -72.53 -7.24
CA SER A 149 22.52 -73.52 -6.21
C SER A 149 22.64 -74.90 -6.87
N LEU A 150 23.82 -75.51 -6.74
CA LEU A 150 24.08 -76.93 -7.08
C LEU A 150 23.55 -77.85 -5.99
#